data_AF-I3IFS1-F1
#
_entry.id   AF-I3IFS1-F1
#
_cell.length_a   1.000
_cell.length_b   1.000
_cell.length_c   1.000
_cell.angle_alpha   90.00
_cell.angle_beta   90.00
_cell.angle_gamma   90.00
#
_symmetry.space_group_name_H-M   'P 1'
#
loop_
_entity.id
_entity.type
_entity.pdbx_description
1 polymer ?
#
loop_
_entity_poly.entity_id
_entity_poly.type
_entity_poly.pdbx_seq_one_letter_code
_entity_poly.pdbx_strand_id
1 'polypeptide(L)'
;MLPFIDKKLQDNRFTGDQLISPHGNARIKVEQDIAFLTDRITAMKSQARPNPMLIEHYQSMLKSRESVLKWLMDGCDDETSSLPGQRSA
;
A
#
# COMPACT_ATOMS: atom_id res chain seq x y z
N MET A 1 15.85 -38.81 13.81
CA MET A 1 14.89 -38.79 12.68
C MET A 1 13.55 -38.43 13.29
N LEU A 2 13.17 -37.14 13.26
CA LEU A 2 11.95 -36.66 13.94
C LEU A 2 10.74 -36.78 13.00
N PRO A 3 9.65 -37.44 13.42
CA PRO A 3 8.41 -37.53 12.68
C PRO A 3 7.35 -36.52 13.19
N PHE A 4 6.35 -36.24 12.34
CA PHE A 4 5.08 -35.54 12.62
C PHE A 4 5.13 -34.03 12.95
N ILE A 5 4.84 -33.17 11.96
CA ILE A 5 3.80 -32.12 12.04
C ILE A 5 3.10 -32.11 10.68
N ASP A 6 1.90 -32.69 10.67
CA ASP A 6 0.88 -32.50 9.64
C ASP A 6 0.21 -31.13 9.86
N LYS A 7 -0.03 -30.42 8.76
CA LYS A 7 -1.23 -29.58 8.54
C LYS A 7 -1.42 -28.31 9.40
N LYS A 8 -1.03 -27.17 8.83
CA LYS A 8 -1.88 -25.96 8.78
C LYS A 8 -1.81 -25.29 7.40
N LEU A 9 -2.69 -25.76 6.53
CA LEU A 9 -3.33 -24.94 5.52
C LEU A 9 -4.07 -23.79 6.25
N GLN A 10 -3.53 -22.59 6.13
CA GLN A 10 -4.27 -21.32 6.14
C GLN A 10 -3.70 -20.55 4.94
N ASP A 11 -4.18 -20.83 3.73
CA ASP A 11 -5.24 -20.02 3.12
C ASP A 11 -5.06 -18.53 3.44
N ASN A 12 -4.12 -17.90 2.74
CA ASN A 12 -4.36 -16.53 2.27
C ASN A 12 -4.10 -16.51 0.77
N ARG A 13 -5.06 -17.12 0.05
CA ARG A 13 -5.35 -16.78 -1.34
C ARG A 13 -5.71 -15.30 -1.37
N PHE A 14 -4.75 -14.45 -1.73
CA PHE A 14 -5.03 -13.17 -2.37
C PHE A 14 -4.72 -13.30 -3.87
N THR A 15 -5.31 -14.31 -4.50
CA THR A 15 -5.68 -14.25 -5.92
C THR A 15 -6.89 -13.33 -6.03
N GLY A 16 -6.62 -12.03 -6.02
CA GLY A 16 -7.56 -10.98 -6.44
C GLY A 16 -7.16 -10.45 -7.83
N ASP A 17 -6.91 -11.36 -8.76
CA ASP A 17 -7.00 -11.03 -10.18
C ASP A 17 -8.48 -11.14 -10.56
N GLN A 18 -9.11 -10.04 -11.00
CA GLN A 18 -9.97 -10.03 -12.20
C GLN A 18 -10.87 -8.78 -12.41
N LEU A 19 -11.01 -7.77 -11.53
CA LEU A 19 -11.93 -6.65 -11.89
C LEU A 19 -11.73 -5.30 -11.18
N ILE A 20 -10.48 -4.91 -10.96
CA ILE A 20 -10.14 -3.55 -10.48
C ILE A 20 -9.15 -2.96 -11.47
N SER A 21 -9.48 -1.79 -12.02
CA SER A 21 -8.56 -0.98 -12.84
C SER A 21 -7.14 -1.01 -12.25
N PRO A 22 -6.06 -1.03 -13.05
CA PRO A 22 -4.67 -1.09 -12.55
C PRO A 22 -4.39 -0.14 -11.38
N HIS A 23 -5.05 1.03 -11.38
CA HIS A 23 -5.02 2.04 -10.32
C HIS A 23 -5.66 1.58 -9.00
N GLY A 24 -6.77 0.83 -9.04
CA GLY A 24 -7.43 0.28 -7.85
C GLY A 24 -6.59 -0.78 -7.13
N ASN A 25 -5.89 -1.63 -7.89
CA ASN A 25 -4.95 -2.61 -7.30
C ASN A 25 -3.72 -1.92 -6.69
N ALA A 26 -3.17 -0.91 -7.36
CA ALA A 26 -2.07 -0.11 -6.83
C ALA A 26 -2.46 0.62 -5.53
N ARG A 27 -3.66 1.22 -5.47
CA ARG A 27 -4.16 1.89 -4.27
C ARG A 27 -4.27 0.95 -3.08
N ILE A 28 -4.93 -0.19 -3.25
CA ILE A 28 -5.13 -1.18 -2.16
C ILE A 28 -3.78 -1.65 -1.60
N LYS A 29 -2.79 -1.91 -2.47
CA LYS A 29 -1.44 -2.29 -2.05
C LYS A 29 -0.74 -1.20 -1.26
N VAL A 30 -0.85 0.06 -1.70
CA VAL A 30 -0.25 1.20 -0.99
C VAL A 30 -0.92 1.42 0.37
N GLU A 31 -2.24 1.26 0.47
CA GLU A 31 -2.97 1.33 1.75
C GLU A 31 -2.53 0.21 2.71
N GLN A 32 -2.35 -1.01 2.20
CA GLN A 32 -1.81 -2.14 2.99
C GLN A 32 -0.38 -1.88 3.47
N ASP A 33 0.48 -1.33 2.60
CA ASP A 33 1.84 -0.95 2.97
C ASP A 33 1.85 0.12 4.08
N ILE A 34 0.97 1.13 3.98
CA ILE A 34 0.83 2.18 5.00
C ILE A 34 0.40 1.60 6.34
N ALA A 35 -0.59 0.70 6.35
CA ALA A 35 -1.04 0.03 7.57
C ALA A 35 0.10 -0.79 8.20
N PHE A 36 0.79 -1.60 7.40
CA PHE A 36 1.92 -2.40 7.85
C PHE A 36 3.06 -1.54 8.44
N LEU A 37 3.44 -0.46 7.75
CA LEU A 37 4.52 0.42 8.20
C LEU A 37 4.14 1.14 9.51
N THR A 38 2.89 1.58 9.64
CA THR A 38 2.38 2.23 10.85
C THR A 38 2.42 1.30 12.07
N ASP A 39 1.92 0.08 11.90
CA ASP A 39 1.95 -0.95 12.95
C ASP A 39 3.39 -1.29 13.33
N ARG A 40 4.27 -1.45 12.33
CA ARG A 40 5.66 -1.81 12.56
C ARG A 40 6.43 -0.71 13.29
N ILE A 41 6.23 0.56 12.91
CA ILE A 41 6.83 1.70 13.60
C ILE A 41 6.35 1.77 15.05
N THR A 42 5.06 1.57 15.29
CA THR A 42 4.48 1.57 16.64
C THR A 42 5.08 0.47 17.51
N ALA A 43 5.17 -0.76 16.98
CA ALA A 43 5.78 -1.90 17.66
C ALA A 43 7.28 -1.70 17.93
N MET A 44 8.01 -0.99 17.06
CA MET A 44 9.43 -0.67 17.29
C MET A 44 9.60 0.40 18.38
N LYS A 45 8.71 1.41 18.41
CA LYS A 45 8.72 2.46 19.43
C LYS A 45 8.39 1.95 20.83
N SER A 46 7.61 0.87 20.96
CA SER A 46 7.24 0.28 22.25
C SER A 46 8.30 -0.66 22.84
N GLN A 47 9.42 -0.90 22.15
CA GLN A 47 10.49 -1.76 22.66
C GLN A 47 11.27 -1.07 23.78
N ALA A 48 11.80 -1.84 24.73
CA ALA A 48 12.57 -1.30 25.85
C ALA A 48 13.83 -0.51 25.43
N ARG A 49 14.38 -0.81 24.24
CA ARG A 49 15.52 -0.10 23.65
C ARG A 49 15.24 0.10 22.14
N PRO A 50 14.52 1.17 21.76
CA PRO A 50 14.18 1.42 20.37
C PRO A 50 15.44 1.73 19.54
N ASN A 51 15.46 1.27 18.29
CA ASN A 51 16.51 1.62 17.33
C ASN A 51 16.05 2.85 16.51
N PRO A 52 16.55 4.07 16.82
CA PRO A 52 16.06 5.29 16.19
C PRO A 52 16.35 5.34 14.68
N MET A 53 17.53 4.87 14.23
CA MET A 53 17.86 4.84 12.81
C MET A 53 16.90 3.96 12.00
N LEU A 54 16.53 2.81 12.54
CA LEU A 54 15.59 1.91 11.88
C LEU A 54 14.18 2.52 11.87
N ILE A 55 13.77 3.16 12.96
CA ILE A 55 12.48 3.85 13.05
C ILE A 55 12.40 5.00 12.04
N GLU A 56 13.44 5.82 11.92
CA GLU A 56 13.54 6.90 10.94
C GLU A 56 13.48 6.38 9.51
N HIS A 57 14.17 5.27 9.22
CA HIS A 57 14.10 4.65 7.91
C HIS A 57 12.67 4.22 7.53
N TYR A 58 11.95 3.58 8.46
CA TYR A 58 10.57 3.18 8.23
C TYR A 58 9.62 4.38 8.13
N GLN A 59 9.86 5.46 8.88
CA GLN A 59 9.09 6.71 8.76
C GLN A 59 9.29 7.37 7.39
N SER A 60 10.51 7.36 6.85
CA SER A 60 10.80 7.84 5.50
C SER A 60 10.04 7.02 4.45
N MET A 61 10.02 5.69 4.63
CA MET A 61 9.28 4.77 3.76
C MET A 61 7.76 5.01 3.84
N LEU A 62 7.22 5.21 5.04
CA LEU A 62 5.81 5.53 5.27
C LEU A 62 5.42 6.81 4.52
N LYS A 63 6.22 7.87 4.67
CA LYS A 63 6.00 9.16 3.98
C LYS A 63 6.00 9.01 2.46
N SER A 64 6.86 8.14 1.91
CA SER A 64 6.85 7.82 0.47
C SER A 64 5.54 7.16 0.05
N ARG A 65 5.03 6.19 0.81
CA ARG A 65 3.76 5.51 0.49
C ARG A 65 2.56 6.45 0.63
N GLU A 66 2.51 7.30 1.66
CA GLU A 66 1.47 8.32 1.81
C GLU A 66 1.44 9.29 0.62
N SER A 67 2.61 9.69 0.12
CA SER A 67 2.72 10.55 -1.07
C SER A 67 2.19 9.87 -2.33
N VAL A 68 2.49 8.57 -2.50
CA VAL A 68 1.98 7.77 -3.62
C VAL A 68 0.47 7.58 -3.50
N LEU A 69 -0.05 7.31 -2.30
CA LEU A 69 -1.50 7.19 -2.08
C LEU A 69 -2.20 8.49 -2.47
N LYS A 70 -1.67 9.63 -2.01
CA LYS A 70 -2.19 10.94 -2.39
C LYS A 70 -2.20 11.12 -3.91
N TRP A 71 -1.10 10.80 -4.59
CA TRP A 71 -1.04 10.87 -6.05
C TRP A 71 -2.05 9.95 -6.76
N LEU A 72 -2.25 8.72 -6.24
CA LEU A 72 -3.26 7.79 -6.77
C LEU A 72 -4.69 8.27 -6.56
N MET A 73 -4.94 9.06 -5.50
CA MET A 73 -6.24 9.68 -5.23
C MET A 73 -6.46 10.90 -6.12
N ASP A 74 -5.47 11.80 -6.20
CA ASP A 74 -5.54 13.03 -7.02
C ASP A 74 -5.64 12.70 -8.53
N GLY A 75 -4.95 11.65 -9.01
CA GLY A 75 -5.02 11.20 -10.41
C GLY A 75 -6.33 10.51 -10.81
N CYS A 76 -7.27 10.32 -9.88
CA CYS A 76 -8.60 9.80 -10.18
C CYS A 76 -9.59 10.90 -10.61
N ASP A 77 -9.25 12.17 -10.42
CA ASP A 77 -10.12 13.33 -10.69
C ASP A 77 -9.92 13.94 -12.09
N ASP A 78 -8.99 13.43 -12.91
CA ASP A 78 -8.59 14.05 -14.18
C ASP A 78 -9.41 13.58 -15.42
N GLU A 79 -10.67 13.17 -15.21
CA GLU A 79 -11.62 12.80 -16.27
C GLU A 79 -12.78 13.81 -16.40
N THR A 80 -12.57 15.12 -16.19
CA THR A 80 -13.54 16.16 -16.62
C THR A 80 -12.94 17.55 -16.83
N SER A 81 -11.79 17.66 -17.51
CA SER A 81 -11.38 18.95 -18.12
C SER A 81 -11.63 18.92 -19.63
N SER A 82 -12.91 18.87 -19.98
CA SER A 82 -13.53 19.32 -21.24
C SER A 82 -12.59 19.57 -22.43
N LEU A 83 -12.61 18.64 -23.40
CA LEU A 83 -12.35 18.99 -24.79
C LEU A 83 -13.50 19.89 -25.29
N PRO A 84 -13.29 21.15 -25.71
CA PRO A 84 -14.17 21.74 -26.69
C PRO A 84 -13.64 21.33 -28.07
N GLY A 85 -14.25 20.28 -28.62
CA GLY A 85 -14.29 20.18 -30.07
C GLY A 85 -15.06 21.38 -30.62
N GLN A 86 -14.41 22.23 -31.41
CA GLN A 86 -15.11 22.88 -32.52
C GLN A 86 -14.13 23.24 -33.64
N ARG A 87 -14.18 22.40 -34.69
CA ARG A 87 -13.95 22.81 -36.08
C ARG A 87 -14.90 23.97 -36.38
N SER A 88 -14.37 25.09 -36.84
CA SER A 88 -15.03 26.11 -37.67
C SER A 88 -13.92 27.06 -38.13
N ALA A 89 -13.78 27.48 -39.39
CA ALA A 89 -14.27 27.09 -40.70
C ALA A 89 -13.19 27.58 -41.69
#